data_AF-A0A6P0U007-F1
#
_entry.id   AF-A0A6P0U007-F1
#
_cell.length_a   1.000
_cell.length_b   1.000
_cell.length_c   1.000
_cell.angle_alpha   90.00
_cell.angle_beta   90.00
_cell.angle_gamma   90.00
#
_symmetry.space_group_name_H-M   'P 1'
#
loop_
_entity.id
_entity.type
_entity.pdbx_description
1 polymer ?
#
loop_
_entity_poly.entity_id
_entity_poly.type
_entity_poly.pdbx_seq_one_letter_code
_entity_poly.pdbx_strand_id
1 'polypeptide(L)'
;ELVMPSKLTGILAAGGALVAAARSGSELSAAVNSAGGRVVEPGDAAALASAVQDLAANPVRRSEMGAQARTYALQHMGKDAILGGFLDQLRSLTGVRD
;
A
#
# COMPACT_ATOMS: atom_id res chain seq x y z
N GLU A 1 8.75 10.86 -11.29
CA GLU A 1 9.87 9.90 -11.35
C GLU A 1 9.41 8.59 -10.75
N LEU A 2 9.10 7.68 -11.68
CA LEU A 2 8.32 6.46 -11.52
C LEU A 2 9.28 5.29 -11.26
N VAL A 3 9.38 4.87 -10.01
CA VAL A 3 9.67 3.48 -9.67
C VAL A 3 8.70 3.13 -8.55
N MET A 4 7.76 2.22 -8.82
CA MET A 4 6.97 1.57 -7.78
C MET A 4 7.93 1.16 -6.66
N PRO A 5 7.72 1.63 -5.40
CA PRO A 5 8.68 1.37 -4.35
C PRO A 5 8.82 -0.13 -4.16
N SER A 6 9.98 -0.68 -4.56
CA SER A 6 10.19 -2.13 -4.71
C SER A 6 9.98 -2.93 -3.43
N LYS A 7 10.01 -2.23 -2.28
CA LYS A 7 9.80 -2.80 -0.94
C LYS A 7 8.35 -2.71 -0.47
N LEU A 8 7.53 -1.82 -1.05
CA LEU A 8 6.15 -1.61 -0.59
C LEU A 8 5.30 -2.86 -0.77
N THR A 9 5.43 -3.55 -1.91
CA THR A 9 4.74 -4.82 -2.15
C THR A 9 5.03 -5.84 -1.05
N GLY A 10 6.31 -6.02 -0.68
CA GLY A 10 6.71 -6.93 0.38
C GLY A 10 6.19 -6.50 1.76
N ILE A 11 6.25 -5.20 2.08
CA ILE A 11 5.73 -4.63 3.32
C ILE A 11 4.23 -4.88 3.46
N LEU A 12 3.46 -4.61 2.40
CA LEU A 12 2.01 -4.81 2.38
C LEU A 12 1.64 -6.29 2.46
N ALA A 13 2.35 -7.14 1.70
CA ALA A 13 2.13 -8.57 1.72
C ALA A 13 2.42 -9.20 3.10
N ALA A 14 3.38 -8.66 3.85
CA ALA A 14 3.67 -9.12 5.21
C ALA A 14 2.50 -8.88 6.19
N GLY A 15 1.57 -7.98 5.88
CA GLY A 15 0.35 -7.76 6.66
C GLY A 15 0.58 -7.13 8.03
N GLY A 16 1.60 -6.28 8.15
CA GLY A 16 1.85 -5.47 9.34
C GLY A 16 1.27 -4.06 9.23
N ALA A 17 1.06 -3.42 10.38
CA ALA A 17 0.81 -1.98 10.40
C ALA A 17 2.03 -1.23 9.84
N LEU A 18 1.80 -0.21 8.99
CA LEU A 18 2.86 0.48 8.28
C LEU A 18 2.75 1.99 8.42
N VAL A 19 3.92 2.63 8.57
CA VAL A 19 4.09 4.08 8.54
C VAL A 19 5.12 4.41 7.48
N ALA A 20 4.80 5.34 6.58
CA ALA A 20 5.68 5.77 5.52
C ALA A 20 5.98 7.27 5.64
N ALA A 21 7.25 7.64 5.48
CA ALA A 21 7.65 9.02 5.27
C ALA A 21 7.50 9.34 3.78
N ALA A 22 6.49 10.12 3.41
CA ALA A 22 6.21 10.48 2.03
C ALA A 22 5.57 11.87 1.98
N ARG A 23 5.92 12.66 0.96
CA ARG A 23 5.26 13.96 0.75
C ARG A 23 3.79 13.75 0.44
N SER A 24 2.92 14.56 1.02
CA SER A 24 1.51 14.59 0.64
C SER A 24 1.33 14.75 -0.88
N GLY A 25 0.37 14.01 -1.44
CA GLY A 25 0.10 13.99 -2.89
C GLY A 25 1.07 13.15 -3.73
N SER A 26 2.11 12.56 -3.14
CA SER A 26 2.97 11.61 -3.85
C SER A 26 2.27 10.27 -4.08
N GLU A 27 2.70 9.53 -5.12
CA GLU A 27 2.19 8.18 -5.40
C GLU A 27 2.39 7.22 -4.22
N LEU A 28 3.53 7.32 -3.51
CA LEU A 28 3.77 6.54 -2.29
C LEU A 28 2.75 6.88 -1.21
N SER A 29 2.45 8.16 -0.99
CA SER A 29 1.42 8.56 -0.05
C SER A 29 0.05 8.00 -0.45
N ALA A 30 -0.31 8.06 -1.73
CA ALA A 30 -1.58 7.54 -2.23
C ALA A 30 -1.68 6.02 -2.05
N ALA A 31 -0.63 5.27 -2.37
CA ALA A 31 -0.58 3.81 -2.21
C ALA A 31 -0.67 3.39 -0.73
N VAL A 32 0.08 4.07 0.14
CA VAL A 32 0.06 3.83 1.60
C VAL A 32 -1.33 4.10 2.17
N ASN A 33 -1.95 5.23 1.81
CA ASN A 33 -3.29 5.58 2.26
C ASN A 33 -4.34 4.57 1.77
N SER A 34 -4.24 4.14 0.50
CA SER A 34 -5.15 3.15 -0.08
C SER A 34 -5.07 1.79 0.61
N ALA A 35 -3.87 1.44 1.09
CA ALA A 35 -3.63 0.23 1.87
C ALA A 35 -3.98 0.35 3.36
N GLY A 36 -4.49 1.50 3.82
CA GLY A 36 -4.83 1.76 5.23
C GLY A 36 -3.65 2.15 6.11
N GLY A 37 -2.46 2.34 5.53
CA GLY A 37 -1.25 2.75 6.26
C GLY A 37 -1.25 4.24 6.63
N ARG A 38 -0.28 4.65 7.45
CA ARG A 38 -0.11 6.04 7.87
C ARG A 38 1.03 6.73 7.13
N VAL A 39 0.81 7.97 6.70
CA VAL A 39 1.83 8.81 6.08
C VAL A 39 2.26 9.91 7.04
N VAL A 40 3.56 10.20 7.09
CA VAL A 40 4.15 11.35 7.78
C VAL A 40 5.04 12.12 6.81
N GLU A 41 5.26 13.42 7.07
CA GLU A 41 6.13 14.22 6.21
C GLU A 41 7.60 13.79 6.34
N PRO A 42 8.37 13.74 5.25
CA PRO A 42 9.79 13.40 5.31
C PRO A 42 10.58 14.37 6.19
N GLY A 43 11.41 13.83 7.08
CA GLY A 43 12.22 14.61 8.02
C GLY A 43 11.52 14.96 9.34
N ASP A 44 10.21 14.71 9.46
CA ASP A 44 9.48 14.90 10.71
C ASP A 44 9.64 13.67 11.63
N ALA A 45 10.75 13.63 12.36
CA ALA A 45 11.05 12.56 13.29
C ALA A 45 10.03 12.47 14.45
N ALA A 46 9.46 13.61 14.87
CA ALA A 46 8.49 13.65 15.95
C ALA A 46 7.16 13.02 15.53
N ALA A 47 6.66 13.36 14.34
CA ALA A 47 5.46 12.74 13.79
C ALA A 47 5.63 11.23 13.56
N LEU A 48 6.80 10.81 13.06
CA LEU A 48 7.10 9.38 12.89
C LEU A 48 7.10 8.64 14.23
N ALA A 49 7.78 9.18 15.25
CA ALA A 49 7.84 8.58 16.57
C ALA A 49 6.45 8.48 17.21
N SER A 50 5.65 9.55 17.14
CA SER A 50 4.27 9.56 17.62
C SER A 50 3.41 8.52 16.92
N ALA A 51 3.47 8.42 15.58
CA ALA A 51 2.70 7.42 14.84
C ALA A 51 3.06 5.99 15.24
N VAL A 52 4.35 5.70 15.48
CA VAL A 52 4.80 4.38 15.95
C VAL A 52 4.32 4.11 17.38
N GLN A 53 4.41 5.09 18.28
CA GLN A 53 3.92 4.96 19.67
C GLN A 53 2.41 4.74 19.72
N ASP A 54 1.63 5.49 18.94
CA ASP A 54 0.18 5.32 18.83
C ASP A 54 -0.17 3.91 18.37
N LEU A 55 0.53 3.42 17.34
CA LEU A 55 0.34 2.06 16.88
C LEU A 55 0.74 1.07 17.98
N ALA A 56 1.89 1.24 18.64
CA ALA A 56 2.36 0.36 19.73
C ALA A 56 1.38 0.29 20.92
N ALA A 57 0.70 1.39 21.24
CA ALA A 57 -0.33 1.44 22.29
C ALA A 57 -1.67 0.81 21.88
N ASN A 58 -1.96 0.67 20.57
CA ASN A 58 -3.27 0.25 20.07
C ASN A 58 -3.19 -1.07 19.27
N PRO A 59 -3.17 -2.25 19.93
CA PRO A 59 -3.02 -3.55 19.26
C PRO A 59 -4.15 -3.87 18.26
N VAL A 60 -5.39 -3.48 18.57
CA VAL A 60 -6.53 -3.68 17.67
C VAL A 60 -6.31 -2.94 16.35
N ARG A 61 -6.01 -1.63 16.43
CA ARG A 61 -5.73 -0.81 15.26
C ARG A 61 -4.54 -1.32 14.43
N ARG A 62 -3.49 -1.84 15.09
CA ARG A 62 -2.38 -2.48 14.37
C ARG A 62 -2.83 -3.71 13.59
N SER A 63 -3.64 -4.56 14.20
CA SER A 63 -4.15 -5.77 13.56
C SER A 63 -5.05 -5.44 12.38
N GLU A 64 -5.94 -4.47 12.53
CA GLU A 64 -6.84 -4.00 11.47
C GLU A 64 -6.06 -3.43 10.28
N MET A 65 -5.09 -2.55 10.56
CA MET A 65 -4.22 -1.97 9.54
C MET A 65 -3.42 -3.04 8.81
N GLY A 66 -2.88 -4.03 9.53
CA GLY A 66 -2.15 -5.14 8.94
C GLY A 66 -3.01 -6.03 8.04
N ALA A 67 -4.23 -6.35 8.48
CA ALA A 67 -5.19 -7.10 7.68
C ALA A 67 -5.58 -6.34 6.40
N GLN A 68 -5.80 -5.03 6.50
CA GLN A 68 -6.11 -4.18 5.36
C GLN A 68 -4.94 -4.13 4.36
N ALA A 69 -3.72 -3.95 4.85
CA ALA A 69 -2.51 -3.94 4.02
C ALA A 69 -2.34 -5.24 3.24
N ARG A 70 -2.57 -6.40 3.88
CA ARG A 70 -2.49 -7.70 3.22
C ARG A 70 -3.59 -7.89 2.18
N THR A 71 -4.82 -7.52 2.50
CA THR A 71 -5.94 -7.57 1.54
C THR A 71 -5.64 -6.70 0.32
N TYR A 72 -5.14 -5.48 0.53
CA TYR A 72 -4.75 -4.59 -0.55
C TYR A 72 -3.67 -5.21 -1.45
N ALA A 73 -2.64 -5.82 -0.86
CA ALA A 73 -1.58 -6.50 -1.61
C ALA A 73 -2.11 -7.64 -2.48
N LEU A 74 -3.02 -8.48 -1.95
CA LEU A 74 -3.61 -9.59 -2.69
C LEU A 74 -4.46 -9.09 -3.87
N GLN A 75 -5.23 -8.01 -3.67
CA GLN A 75 -6.13 -7.46 -4.67
C GLN A 75 -5.44 -6.67 -5.78
N HIS A 76 -4.32 -6.00 -5.49
CA HIS A 76 -3.72 -5.04 -6.43
C HIS A 76 -2.30 -5.39 -6.86
N MET A 77 -1.59 -6.19 -6.06
CA MET A 77 -0.16 -6.45 -6.26
C MET A 77 0.18 -7.94 -6.46
N GLY A 78 -0.83 -8.82 -6.40
CA GLY A 78 -0.69 -10.23 -6.75
C GLY A 78 -0.50 -10.43 -8.25
N LYS A 79 0.24 -11.48 -8.63
CA LYS A 79 0.48 -11.83 -10.04
C LYS A 79 -0.83 -11.97 -10.82
N ASP A 80 -1.81 -12.65 -10.25
CA ASP A 80 -3.10 -12.90 -10.91
C ASP A 80 -3.89 -11.60 -11.09
N ALA A 81 -3.87 -10.69 -10.12
CA ALA A 81 -4.52 -9.40 -10.22
C ALA A 81 -3.87 -8.52 -11.31
N ILE A 82 -2.54 -8.45 -11.33
CA ILE A 82 -1.79 -7.66 -12.31
C ILE A 82 -2.00 -8.21 -13.72
N LEU A 83 -1.80 -9.52 -13.92
CA LEU A 83 -1.93 -10.14 -15.24
C LEU A 83 -3.39 -10.16 -15.71
N GLY A 84 -4.35 -10.37 -14.80
CA GLY A 84 -5.77 -10.29 -15.11
C GLY A 84 -6.15 -8.91 -15.63
N GLY A 85 -5.80 -7.84 -14.90
CA GLY A 85 -6.07 -6.47 -15.35
C GLY A 85 -5.39 -6.12 -16.68
N PHE A 86 -4.16 -6.59 -16.90
CA PHE A 86 -3.47 -6.42 -18.17
C PHE A 86 -4.17 -7.16 -19.33
N LEU A 87 -4.60 -8.41 -19.12
CA LEU A 87 -5.34 -9.18 -20.12
C LEU A 87 -6.69 -8.52 -20.46
N ASP A 88 -7.40 -8.01 -19.46
CA ASP A 88 -8.66 -7.28 -19.66
C ASP A 88 -8.45 -6.01 -20.49
N GLN A 89 -7.37 -5.27 -20.22
CA GLN A 89 -6.98 -4.12 -21.04
C GLN A 89 -6.68 -4.53 -22.48
N LEU A 90 -5.88 -5.58 -22.71
CA LEU A 90 -5.59 -6.08 -24.05
C LEU A 90 -6.86 -6.52 -24.81
N ARG A 91 -7.78 -7.21 -24.13
CA ARG A 91 -9.07 -7.63 -24.70
C ARG A 91 -9.91 -6.43 -25.12
N SER A 92 -9.96 -5.38 -24.28
CA SER A 92 -10.70 -4.15 -24.60
C SER A 92 -10.16 -3.44 -25.85
N LEU A 93 -8.85 -3.51 -26.11
CA LEU A 93 -8.22 -2.86 -27.26
C LEU A 93 -8.31 -3.69 -28.54
N THR A 94 -8.38 -5.02 -28.42
CA THR A 94 -8.37 -5.95 -29.56
C THR A 94 -9.76 -6.41 -30.01
N GLY A 95 -10.80 -6.15 -29.21
CA GLY A 95 -12.18 -6.53 -29.54
C GLY A 95 -12.47 -8.02 -29.49
N VAL A 96 -11.51 -8.84 -29.03
CA VAL A 96 -11.68 -10.29 -28.86
C VAL A 96 -12.50 -10.54 -27.59
N ARG A 97 -13.66 -11.16 -27.75
CA ARG A 97 -14.47 -11.73 -26.67
C ARG A 97 -14.35 -13.26 -26.75
N ASP A 98 -14.23 -13.91 -25.61
CA ASP A 98 -14.18 -15.39 -25.50
C ASP A 98 -15.45 -16.04 -26.06
#